data_AF-A0A7W5DH96-F1
#
_entry.id   AF-A0A7W5DH96-F1
#
_cell.length_a   1.000
_cell.length_b   1.000
_cell.length_c   1.000
_cell.angle_alpha   90.00
_cell.angle_beta   90.00
_cell.angle_gamma   90.00
#
_symmetry.space_group_name_H-M   'P 1'
#
loop_
_entity.id
_entity.type
_entity.pdbx_description
1 polymer ?
#
loop_
_entity_poly.entity_id
_entity_poly.type
_entity_poly.pdbx_seq_one_letter_code
_entity_poly.pdbx_strand_id
1 'polypeptide(L)'
;MDLLDHWAAQGRRWVGSATQWRVVPVTLSSPCLPELLIQQPRWALWVGNDPEAFRRAFGVLASLKDREGPCRLLAVHAPDMPRRGLLDNLQQAAWSRLGIELLVMAK
;
A
#
# COMPACT_ATOMS: atom_id res chain seq x y z
N MET A 1 0.91 20.49 8.98
CA MET A 1 0.40 19.14 9.27
C MET A 1 0.29 18.43 7.95
N ASP A 2 1.11 17.39 7.75
CA ASP A 2 1.10 16.64 6.49
C ASP A 2 -0.09 15.66 6.44
N LEU A 3 -0.33 15.02 5.29
CA LEU A 3 -1.44 14.08 5.11
C LEU A 3 -1.36 12.87 6.05
N LEU A 4 -0.14 12.41 6.36
CA LEU A 4 0.08 11.24 7.20
C LEU A 4 -0.19 11.58 8.67
N ASP A 5 0.25 12.74 9.14
CA ASP A 5 -0.08 13.31 10.45
C ASP A 5 -1.60 13.42 10.63
N HIS A 6 -2.30 13.91 9.60
CA HIS A 6 -3.75 14.03 9.62
C HIS A 6 -4.44 12.67 9.78
N TRP A 7 -4.02 11.65 9.01
CA TRP A 7 -4.56 10.30 9.16
C TRP A 7 -4.22 9.67 10.50
N ALA A 8 -3.01 9.89 11.02
CA ALA A 8 -2.61 9.42 12.34
C ALA A 8 -3.51 10.02 13.43
N ALA A 9 -3.81 11.32 13.36
CA ALA A 9 -4.74 12.01 14.25
C ALA A 9 -6.18 11.49 14.15
N GLN A 10 -6.60 11.00 12.97
CA GLN A 10 -7.90 10.35 12.75
C GLN A 10 -7.96 8.87 13.20
N GLY A 11 -6.95 8.38 13.90
CA GLY A 11 -6.91 7.01 14.44
C GLY A 11 -6.13 6.01 13.60
N ARG A 12 -5.64 6.37 12.41
CA ARG A 12 -4.75 5.53 11.56
C ARG A 12 -3.29 5.69 12.00
N ARG A 13 -3.03 5.52 13.31
CA ARG A 13 -1.74 5.81 13.94
C ARG A 13 -0.56 5.03 13.35
N TRP A 14 -0.83 3.89 12.71
CA TRP A 14 0.19 3.07 12.04
C TRP A 14 0.95 3.82 10.95
N VAL A 15 0.28 4.77 10.28
CA VAL A 15 0.88 5.56 9.20
C VAL A 15 2.00 6.46 9.74
N GLY A 16 1.85 7.03 10.94
CA GLY A 16 2.82 7.97 11.52
C GLY A 16 2.95 9.27 10.73
N SER A 17 4.10 9.95 10.86
CA SER A 17 4.42 11.20 10.15
C SER A 17 5.32 10.93 8.93
N ALA A 18 5.36 11.83 7.94
CA ALA A 18 6.22 11.63 6.77
C ALA A 18 7.72 11.53 7.11
N THR A 19 8.18 12.22 8.15
CA THR A 19 9.58 12.18 8.62
C THR A 19 10.03 10.82 9.14
N GLN A 20 9.08 9.93 9.47
CA GLN A 20 9.37 8.58 9.93
C GLN A 20 9.38 7.55 8.79
N TRP A 21 9.13 7.97 7.55
CA TRP A 21 9.21 7.10 6.38
C TRP A 21 10.56 7.25 5.69
N ARG A 22 11.21 6.10 5.44
CA ARG A 22 12.30 5.97 4.49
C ARG A 22 11.87 4.97 3.42
N VAL A 23 11.85 5.40 2.16
CA VAL A 23 11.37 4.57 1.06
C VAL A 23 12.50 3.67 0.59
N VAL A 24 12.27 2.35 0.62
CA VAL A 24 13.17 1.34 0.09
C VAL A 24 12.36 0.47 -0.88
N PRO A 25 12.70 0.43 -2.18
CA PRO A 25 12.00 -0.42 -3.13
C PRO A 25 12.31 -1.90 -2.83
N VAL A 26 11.28 -2.74 -2.89
CA VAL A 26 11.39 -4.18 -2.67
C VAL A 26 10.49 -4.92 -3.66
N THR A 27 10.97 -6.06 -4.13
CA THR A 27 10.23 -6.95 -5.04
C THR A 27 9.71 -8.17 -4.29
N LEU A 28 8.65 -8.79 -4.81
CA LEU A 28 8.09 -10.02 -4.25
C LEU A 28 9.04 -11.23 -4.29
N SER A 29 10.06 -11.18 -5.15
CA SER A 29 11.09 -12.21 -5.28
C SER A 29 12.32 -11.92 -4.43
N SER A 30 12.34 -10.81 -3.68
CA SER A 30 13.48 -10.46 -2.83
C SER A 30 13.70 -11.54 -1.78
N PRO A 31 14.93 -12.06 -1.62
CA PRO A 31 15.23 -13.07 -0.60
C PRO A 31 15.04 -12.52 0.81
N CYS A 32 15.18 -11.21 1.00
CA CYS A 32 15.01 -10.54 2.30
C CYS A 32 13.55 -10.20 2.62
N LEU A 33 12.60 -10.51 1.73
CA LEU A 33 11.21 -10.13 1.94
C LEU A 33 10.60 -10.75 3.21
N PRO A 34 10.81 -12.04 3.54
CA PRO A 34 10.27 -12.63 4.77
C PRO A 34 10.71 -11.86 6.02
N GLU A 35 11.99 -11.52 6.13
CA GLU A 35 12.52 -10.76 7.26
C GLU A 35 11.96 -9.35 7.30
N LEU A 36 11.81 -8.69 6.14
CA LEU A 36 11.22 -7.35 6.07
C LEU A 36 9.77 -7.36 6.53
N LEU A 37 8.96 -8.36 6.17
CA LEU A 37 7.55 -8.46 6.57
C LEU A 37 7.39 -8.52 8.10
N ILE A 38 8.36 -9.12 8.80
CA ILE A 38 8.39 -9.20 10.27
C ILE A 38 8.85 -7.88 10.88
N GLN A 39 9.91 -7.28 10.31
CA GLN A 39 10.61 -6.15 10.94
C GLN A 39 10.00 -4.79 10.62
N GLN A 40 9.37 -4.64 9.44
CA GLN A 40 8.93 -3.35 8.95
C GLN A 40 7.44 -3.14 9.21
N PRO A 41 7.05 -2.15 10.03
CA PRO A 41 5.65 -1.92 10.37
C PRO A 41 4.86 -1.17 9.29
N ARG A 42 5.54 -0.67 8.25
CA ARG A 42 4.97 0.27 7.27
C ARG A 42 5.31 -0.13 5.86
N TRP A 43 4.26 -0.25 5.06
CA TRP A 43 4.34 -0.72 3.70
C TRP A 43 3.58 0.21 2.77
N ALA A 44 4.14 0.39 1.58
CA ALA A 44 3.51 1.12 0.50
C ALA A 44 3.55 0.28 -0.78
N LEU A 45 2.47 0.31 -1.54
CA LEU A 45 2.36 -0.27 -2.86
C LEU A 45 2.26 0.86 -3.87
N TRP A 46 3.22 0.93 -4.80
CA TRP A 46 3.10 1.80 -5.96
C TRP A 46 2.09 1.22 -6.95
N VAL A 47 1.09 2.02 -7.31
CA VAL A 47 0.03 1.67 -8.26
C VAL A 47 0.29 2.41 -9.57
N GLY A 48 0.47 1.64 -10.64
CA GLY A 48 0.65 2.19 -11.99
C GLY A 48 -0.64 2.79 -12.56
N ASN A 49 -0.53 3.43 -13.72
CA ASN A 49 -1.66 4.08 -14.41
C ASN A 49 -2.02 3.42 -15.75
N ASP A 50 -1.39 2.31 -16.08
CA ASP A 50 -1.70 1.54 -17.28
C ASP A 50 -2.92 0.61 -17.07
N PRO A 51 -3.52 0.08 -18.15
CA PRO A 51 -4.69 -0.79 -18.07
C PRO A 51 -4.53 -2.02 -17.16
N GLU A 52 -3.30 -2.50 -17.00
CA GLU A 52 -2.98 -3.70 -16.21
C GLU A 52 -2.67 -3.38 -14.74
N ALA A 53 -2.69 -2.11 -14.35
CA ALA A 53 -2.28 -1.68 -13.01
C ALA A 53 -3.12 -2.30 -11.90
N PHE A 54 -4.44 -2.43 -12.10
CA PHE A 54 -5.31 -3.12 -11.13
C PHE A 54 -4.87 -4.57 -10.94
N ARG A 55 -4.71 -5.32 -12.03
CA ARG A 55 -4.36 -6.75 -11.98
C ARG A 55 -3.01 -6.96 -11.31
N ARG A 56 -2.00 -6.14 -11.65
CA ARG A 56 -0.68 -6.23 -11.03
C ARG A 56 -0.72 -5.86 -9.55
N ALA A 57 -1.36 -4.75 -9.19
CA ALA A 57 -1.45 -4.31 -7.80
C ALA A 57 -2.20 -5.34 -6.94
N PHE A 58 -3.35 -5.84 -7.42
CA PHE A 58 -4.10 -6.87 -6.70
C PHE A 58 -3.34 -8.18 -6.58
N GLY A 59 -2.61 -8.60 -7.63
CA GLY A 59 -1.75 -9.78 -7.57
C GLY A 59 -0.63 -9.66 -6.53
N VAL A 60 -0.06 -8.46 -6.37
CA VAL A 60 0.91 -8.19 -5.30
C VAL A 60 0.27 -8.33 -3.93
N LEU A 61 -0.91 -7.76 -3.71
CA LEU A 61 -1.62 -7.86 -2.43
C LEU A 61 -1.99 -9.30 -2.10
N ALA A 62 -2.44 -10.09 -3.09
CA ALA A 62 -2.73 -11.50 -2.90
C ALA A 62 -1.46 -12.28 -2.51
N SER A 63 -0.34 -12.04 -3.20
CA SER A 63 0.94 -12.66 -2.85
C SER A 63 1.43 -12.29 -1.45
N LEU A 64 1.17 -11.05 -0.99
CA LEU A 64 1.47 -10.65 0.38
C LEU A 64 0.56 -11.35 1.39
N LYS A 65 -0.74 -11.49 1.07
CA LYS A 65 -1.71 -12.19 1.92
C LYS A 65 -1.33 -13.65 2.13
N ASP A 66 -0.92 -14.35 1.07
CA ASP A 66 -0.50 -15.75 1.11
C ASP A 66 0.77 -15.98 1.96
N ARG A 67 1.55 -14.92 2.20
CA ARG A 67 2.77 -14.93 3.00
C ARG A 67 2.55 -14.39 4.42
N GLU A 68 1.30 -14.27 4.86
CA GLU A 68 0.93 -13.67 6.14
C GLU A 68 1.51 -12.25 6.32
N GLY A 69 1.59 -11.52 5.21
CA GLY A 69 2.16 -10.17 5.13
C GLY A 69 1.25 -9.08 5.73
N PRO A 70 1.56 -7.80 5.47
CA PRO A 70 0.90 -6.68 6.13
C PRO A 70 -0.60 -6.62 5.80
N CYS A 71 -1.40 -6.39 6.84
CA CYS A 71 -2.84 -6.16 6.69
C CYS A 71 -3.18 -4.69 6.38
N ARG A 72 -2.20 -3.78 6.33
CA ARG A 72 -2.40 -2.36 6.05
C ARG A 72 -1.26 -1.81 5.21
N LEU A 73 -1.57 -1.11 4.13
CA LEU A 73 -0.59 -0.48 3.25
C LEU A 73 -1.05 0.90 2.77
N LEU A 74 -0.09 1.75 2.41
CA LEU A 74 -0.36 2.92 1.59
C LEU A 74 -0.42 2.50 0.12
N ALA A 75 -1.48 2.85 -0.61
CA ALA A 75 -1.52 2.78 -2.06
C ALA A 75 -1.04 4.12 -2.62
N VAL A 76 0.16 4.14 -3.20
CA VAL A 76 0.80 5.36 -3.70
C VAL A 76 0.70 5.40 -5.22
N HIS A 77 0.35 6.55 -5.78
CA HIS A 77 0.24 6.72 -7.23
C HIS A 77 0.76 8.09 -7.67
N ALA A 78 1.06 8.22 -8.96
CA ALA A 78 1.45 9.50 -9.55
C ALA A 78 0.30 10.53 -9.46
N PRO A 79 0.59 11.83 -9.25
CA PRO A 79 -0.45 12.84 -9.00
C PRO A 79 -1.42 13.06 -10.17
N ASP A 80 -0.95 12.79 -11.38
CA ASP A 80 -1.68 12.93 -12.64
C ASP A 80 -2.49 11.69 -13.03
N MET A 81 -2.63 10.71 -12.13
CA MET A 81 -3.38 9.49 -12.40
C MET A 81 -4.89 9.77 -12.59
N PRO A 82 -5.46 9.62 -13.80
CA PRO A 82 -6.84 9.96 -14.11
C PRO A 82 -7.86 8.90 -13.65
N ARG A 83 -7.43 7.79 -13.02
CA ARG A 83 -8.28 6.62 -12.75
C ARG A 83 -8.67 6.47 -11.28
N ARG A 84 -9.48 7.40 -10.76
CA ARG A 84 -10.05 7.30 -9.40
C ARG A 84 -10.77 5.96 -9.18
N GLY A 85 -11.56 5.50 -10.16
CA GLY A 85 -12.26 4.21 -10.09
C GLY A 85 -11.33 2.99 -10.03
N LEU A 86 -10.09 3.05 -10.52
CA LEU A 86 -9.13 1.95 -10.36
C LEU A 86 -8.73 1.81 -8.88
N LEU A 87 -8.41 2.94 -8.24
CA LEU A 87 -7.98 2.97 -6.84
C LEU A 87 -9.12 2.57 -5.91
N ASP A 88 -10.33 3.07 -6.16
CA ASP A 88 -11.53 2.70 -5.39
C ASP A 88 -11.80 1.18 -5.49
N ASN A 89 -11.74 0.63 -6.71
CA ASN A 89 -11.90 -0.81 -6.93
C ASN A 89 -10.80 -1.62 -6.22
N LEU A 90 -9.55 -1.13 -6.24
CA LEU A 90 -8.43 -1.80 -5.59
C LEU A 90 -8.59 -1.79 -4.07
N GLN A 91 -8.97 -0.66 -3.47
CA GLN A 91 -9.27 -0.55 -2.04
C GLN A 91 -10.39 -1.52 -1.63
N GLN A 92 -11.50 -1.53 -2.38
CA GLN A 92 -12.63 -2.40 -2.10
C GLN A 92 -12.25 -3.88 -2.22
N ALA A 93 -11.54 -4.26 -3.28
CA ALA A 93 -11.13 -5.65 -3.50
C ALA A 93 -10.12 -6.11 -2.43
N ALA A 94 -9.15 -5.25 -2.08
CA ALA A 94 -8.16 -5.55 -1.04
C ALA A 94 -8.83 -5.81 0.32
N TRP A 95 -9.78 -4.95 0.71
CA TRP A 95 -10.51 -5.12 1.96
C TRP A 95 -11.39 -6.38 1.94
N SER A 96 -12.28 -6.47 0.95
CA SER A 96 -13.32 -7.53 0.92
C SER A 96 -12.77 -8.93 0.67
N ARG A 97 -11.66 -9.08 -0.07
CA ARG A 97 -11.11 -10.39 -0.45
C ARG A 97 -9.88 -10.81 0.34
N LEU A 98 -9.07 -9.84 0.80
CA LEU A 98 -7.78 -10.13 1.43
C LEU A 98 -7.73 -9.65 2.89
N GLY A 99 -8.68 -8.83 3.32
CA GLY A 99 -8.66 -8.19 4.64
C GLY A 99 -7.54 -7.16 4.77
N ILE A 100 -7.11 -6.57 3.65
CA ILE A 100 -6.04 -5.58 3.60
C ILE A 100 -6.65 -4.17 3.51
N GLU A 101 -6.31 -3.31 4.47
CA GLU A 101 -6.66 -1.89 4.45
C GLU A 101 -5.68 -1.14 3.55
N LEU A 102 -6.22 -0.35 2.61
CA LEU A 102 -5.41 0.52 1.75
C LEU A 102 -5.78 1.98 1.98
N LEU A 103 -4.79 2.81 2.31
CA LEU A 103 -4.94 4.27 2.31
C LEU A 103 -4.30 4.85 1.05
N VAL A 104 -5.06 5.57 0.25
CA VAL A 104 -4.62 6.09 -1.05
C VAL A 104 -3.98 7.46 -0.91
N MET A 105 -2.77 7.62 -1.45
CA MET A 105 -2.00 8.85 -1.46
C MET A 105 -1.40 9.11 -2.85
N ALA A 106 -1.51 10.35 -3.33
CA ALA A 106 -0.75 10.82 -4.47
C ALA A 106 0.68 11.24 -4.03
N LYS A 107 1.71 10.90 -4.81
CA LYS A 107 3.10 11.30 -4.52
C LYS A 107 3.92 11.56 -5.78
#